data_AF-A0A2H3IAN3-F1
#
_entry.id   AF-A0A2H3IAN3-F1
#
_cell.length_a   1.000
_cell.length_b   1.000
_cell.length_c   1.000
_cell.angle_alpha   90.00
_cell.angle_beta   90.00
_cell.angle_gamma   90.00
#
_symmetry.space_group_name_H-M   'P 1'
#
loop_
_entity.id
_entity.type
_entity.pdbx_description
1 polymer ?
#
loop_
_entity_poly.entity_id
_entity_poly.type
_entity_poly.pdbx_seq_one_letter_code
_entity_poly.pdbx_strand_id
1 'polypeptide(L)'
;MRRYTGSNVVADVSYDIFTSPYPDGPASYEIMIWVGALGGAGPISSTGSPVATVDIAGATWKLYKGPNTSWTVFSFVAETEQTTFNADLMDFFHYLIQNEGFSASQYVQHIASGTEPFDGTNAQLTTTEYMISVN
;
A
#
# COMPACT_ATOMS: atom_id res chain seq x y z
N MET A 1 0.18 8.71 14.75
CA MET A 1 1.61 8.65 14.37
C MET A 1 2.03 7.19 14.26
N ARG A 2 2.85 6.85 13.28
CA ARG A 2 3.52 5.56 13.12
C ARG A 2 5.02 5.77 13.16
N ARG A 3 5.74 4.97 13.94
CA ARG A 3 7.19 5.09 14.08
C ARG A 3 7.84 3.74 14.33
N TYR A 4 8.90 3.46 13.59
CA TYR A 4 9.78 2.33 13.84
C TYR A 4 10.96 2.70 14.76
N THR A 5 11.34 1.76 15.61
CA THR A 5 12.63 1.72 16.31
C THR A 5 13.28 0.36 16.12
N GLY A 6 14.59 0.27 16.34
CA GLY A 6 15.38 -0.95 16.15
C GLY A 6 16.65 -0.67 15.35
N SER A 7 17.38 -1.72 15.00
CA SER A 7 18.60 -1.63 14.20
C SER A 7 18.43 -2.39 12.89
N ASN A 8 18.94 -1.82 11.79
CA ASN A 8 18.92 -2.41 10.44
C ASN A 8 17.53 -2.88 10.00
N VAL A 9 16.48 -2.12 10.35
CA VAL A 9 15.09 -2.48 10.00
C VAL A 9 14.90 -2.34 8.49
N VAL A 10 14.56 -3.46 7.85
CA VAL A 10 14.06 -3.53 6.47
C VAL A 10 12.61 -3.95 6.55
N ALA A 11 11.69 -3.01 6.33
CA ALA A 11 10.26 -3.25 6.47
C ALA A 11 9.47 -2.20 5.68
N ASP A 12 8.23 -2.49 5.32
CA ASP A 12 7.27 -1.44 4.97
C ASP A 12 6.38 -1.05 6.15
N VAL A 13 5.65 0.04 5.99
CA VAL A 13 4.44 0.32 6.75
C VAL A 13 3.37 0.68 5.73
N SER A 14 2.27 -0.07 5.71
CA SER A 14 1.36 -0.05 4.58
C SER A 14 -0.12 -0.17 5.00
N TYR A 15 -0.99 0.33 4.13
CA TYR A 15 -2.35 -0.18 4.00
C TYR A 15 -2.32 -1.29 2.95
N ASP A 16 -3.13 -2.31 3.16
CA ASP A 16 -3.24 -3.47 2.28
C ASP A 16 -4.72 -3.80 2.05
N ILE A 17 -5.15 -3.72 0.79
CA ILE A 17 -6.57 -3.74 0.40
C ILE A 17 -6.78 -4.77 -0.71
N PHE A 18 -7.59 -5.78 -0.43
CA PHE A 18 -7.95 -6.80 -1.40
C PHE A 18 -9.31 -6.51 -2.03
N THR A 19 -9.39 -6.69 -3.35
CA THR A 19 -10.64 -6.55 -4.09
C THR A 19 -10.92 -7.73 -5.00
N SER A 20 -12.20 -7.96 -5.30
CA SER A 20 -12.67 -9.01 -6.20
C SER A 20 -13.88 -8.54 -7.02
N PRO A 21 -14.10 -9.05 -8.25
CA PRO A 21 -15.35 -8.84 -8.97
C PRO A 21 -16.58 -9.48 -8.28
N TYR A 22 -16.37 -10.32 -7.27
CA TYR A 22 -17.45 -10.97 -6.51
C TYR A 22 -17.24 -10.73 -4.99
N PRO A 23 -18.30 -10.50 -4.19
CA PRO A 23 -18.16 -10.23 -2.76
C PRO A 23 -17.34 -11.29 -1.99
N ASP A 24 -17.63 -12.57 -2.22
CA ASP A 24 -16.98 -13.71 -1.57
C ASP A 24 -16.05 -14.49 -2.53
N GLY A 25 -15.60 -13.83 -3.60
CA GLY A 25 -14.73 -14.46 -4.61
C GLY A 25 -13.25 -14.45 -4.23
N PRO A 26 -12.39 -15.12 -5.01
CA PRO A 26 -10.95 -14.94 -4.87
C PRO A 26 -10.56 -13.49 -5.22
N ALA A 27 -9.48 -13.01 -4.59
CA ALA A 27 -8.91 -11.70 -4.92
C ALA A 27 -8.44 -11.65 -6.38
N SER A 28 -8.73 -10.53 -7.04
CA SER A 28 -8.24 -10.18 -8.38
C SER A 28 -7.18 -9.08 -8.33
N TYR A 29 -7.27 -8.21 -7.32
CA TYR A 29 -6.32 -7.13 -7.07
C TYR A 29 -5.99 -6.99 -5.59
N GLU A 30 -4.77 -6.55 -5.35
CA GLU A 30 -4.25 -6.09 -4.07
C GLU A 30 -3.74 -4.66 -4.28
N ILE A 31 -4.20 -3.72 -3.46
CA ILE A 31 -3.82 -2.31 -3.52
C ILE A 31 -3.12 -1.99 -2.21
N MET A 32 -1.81 -1.79 -2.30
CA MET A 32 -1.00 -1.41 -1.17
C MET A 32 -0.66 0.08 -1.22
N ILE A 33 -0.75 0.74 -0.07
CA ILE A 33 -0.35 2.14 0.10
C ILE A 33 0.71 2.20 1.18
N TRP A 34 1.97 2.19 0.76
CA TRP A 34 3.15 2.15 1.63
C TRP A 34 3.48 3.56 2.08
N VAL A 35 3.01 3.89 3.28
CA VAL A 35 3.35 5.14 3.98
C VAL A 35 4.80 5.17 4.46
N GLY A 36 5.48 4.02 4.53
CA GLY A 36 6.91 3.93 4.78
C GLY A 36 7.56 2.75 4.06
N ALA A 37 8.78 2.95 3.58
CA ALA A 37 9.64 1.92 3.00
C ALA A 37 11.04 2.05 3.64
N LEU A 38 11.32 1.21 4.63
CA LEU A 38 12.52 1.29 5.47
C LEU A 38 13.58 0.32 4.96
N GLY A 39 14.86 0.73 5.07
CA GLY A 39 16.00 -0.16 4.89
C GLY A 39 16.16 -0.76 3.49
N GLY A 40 15.45 -0.24 2.48
CA GLY A 40 15.48 -0.78 1.12
C GLY A 40 14.39 -1.82 0.83
N ALA A 41 13.36 -1.95 1.69
CA ALA A 41 12.16 -2.72 1.37
C ALA A 41 11.57 -2.24 0.03
N GLY A 42 11.20 -3.20 -0.83
CA GLY A 42 10.72 -2.95 -2.18
C GLY A 42 9.39 -3.64 -2.45
N PRO A 43 8.46 -3.00 -3.17
CA PRO A 43 7.16 -3.59 -3.47
C PRO A 43 7.26 -4.65 -4.58
N ILE A 44 6.18 -5.41 -4.74
CA ILE A 44 6.00 -6.29 -5.89
C ILE A 44 5.98 -5.45 -7.18
N SER A 45 6.84 -5.82 -8.14
CA SER A 45 6.96 -5.12 -9.42
C SER A 45 7.43 -6.08 -10.51
N SER A 46 6.77 -6.03 -11.68
CA SER A 46 7.20 -6.80 -12.86
C SER A 46 8.53 -6.32 -13.43
N THR A 47 8.89 -5.04 -13.24
CA THR A 47 10.05 -4.40 -13.88
C THR A 47 11.12 -3.96 -12.88
N GLY A 48 10.79 -3.94 -11.59
CA GLY A 48 11.62 -3.33 -10.55
C GLY A 48 11.65 -1.79 -10.58
N SER A 49 10.88 -1.16 -11.48
CA SER A 49 10.79 0.30 -11.62
C SER A 49 9.34 0.79 -11.44
N PRO A 50 9.13 2.04 -10.99
CA PRO A 50 7.80 2.63 -10.96
C PRO A 50 7.20 2.67 -12.37
N VAL A 51 5.91 2.38 -12.49
CA VAL A 51 5.13 2.60 -13.73
C VAL A 51 4.63 4.04 -13.83
N ALA A 52 4.53 4.75 -12.70
CA ALA A 52 4.18 6.15 -12.63
C ALA A 52 4.71 6.80 -11.33
N THR A 53 4.77 8.13 -11.33
CA THR A 53 4.93 8.97 -10.12
C THR A 53 3.74 9.91 -10.04
N VAL A 54 3.05 9.95 -8.90
CA VAL A 54 1.74 10.61 -8.75
C VAL A 54 1.65 11.39 -7.44
N ASP A 55 0.92 12.50 -7.45
CA ASP A 55 0.61 13.26 -6.25
C ASP A 55 -0.83 12.99 -5.80
N ILE A 56 -1.00 12.35 -4.64
CA ILE A 56 -2.30 11.95 -4.08
C ILE A 56 -2.28 12.21 -2.58
N ALA A 57 -3.37 12.76 -2.04
CA ALA A 57 -3.55 13.03 -0.60
C ALA A 57 -2.38 13.82 0.05
N GLY A 58 -1.80 14.77 -0.70
CA GLY A 58 -0.72 15.65 -0.20
C GLY A 58 0.67 15.01 -0.13
N ALA A 59 0.86 13.82 -0.70
CA ALA A 59 2.15 13.16 -0.81
C ALA A 59 2.43 12.70 -2.26
N THR A 60 3.72 12.56 -2.58
CA THR A 60 4.18 12.00 -3.87
C THR A 60 4.47 10.51 -3.70
N TRP A 61 3.93 9.71 -4.62
CA TRP A 61 3.96 8.26 -4.60
C TRP A 61 4.58 7.71 -5.89
N LYS A 62 5.47 6.75 -5.76
CA LYS A 62 5.90 5.88 -6.86
C LYS A 62 4.94 4.70 -6.94
N LEU A 63 4.24 4.57 -8.05
CA LEU A 63 3.35 3.44 -8.30
C LEU A 63 4.14 2.28 -8.92
N TYR A 64 4.07 1.12 -8.30
CA TYR A 64 4.60 -0.14 -8.82
C TYR A 64 3.45 -1.09 -9.13
N LYS A 65 3.70 -2.02 -10.06
CA LYS A 65 2.71 -3.00 -10.51
C LYS A 65 3.39 -4.34 -10.80
N GLY A 66 2.82 -5.42 -10.29
CA GLY A 66 3.30 -6.76 -10.60
C GLY A 66 2.31 -7.86 -10.20
N PRO A 67 2.48 -9.08 -10.73
CA PRO A 67 1.65 -10.21 -10.33
C PRO A 67 2.09 -10.76 -8.97
N ASN A 68 1.15 -11.19 -8.15
CA ASN A 68 1.39 -12.03 -6.97
C ASN A 68 0.45 -13.23 -7.01
N THR A 69 1.02 -14.44 -7.14
CA THR A 69 0.27 -15.70 -7.24
C THR A 69 -0.80 -15.68 -8.35
N SER A 70 -2.04 -15.27 -8.03
CA SER A 70 -3.19 -15.25 -8.95
C SER A 70 -3.87 -13.88 -9.08
N TRP A 71 -3.32 -12.81 -8.51
CA TRP A 71 -3.86 -11.45 -8.60
C TRP A 71 -2.78 -10.43 -9.02
N THR A 72 -3.22 -9.20 -9.33
CA THR A 72 -2.33 -8.07 -9.63
C THR A 72 -2.18 -7.18 -8.41
N VAL A 73 -0.94 -6.83 -8.06
CA VAL A 73 -0.62 -5.91 -6.97
C VAL A 73 -0.31 -4.54 -7.56
N PHE A 74 -0.94 -3.51 -7.01
CA PHE A 74 -0.59 -2.12 -7.19
C PHE A 74 -0.04 -1.58 -5.87
N SER A 75 1.21 -1.12 -5.85
CA SER A 75 1.83 -0.58 -4.65
C SER A 75 2.19 0.89 -4.85
N PHE A 76 1.51 1.78 -4.14
CA PHE A 76 1.87 3.19 -4.04
C PHE A 76 2.89 3.35 -2.93
N VAL A 77 4.15 3.65 -3.26
CA VAL A 77 5.22 3.84 -2.27
C VAL A 77 5.52 5.32 -2.13
N ALA A 78 5.33 5.86 -0.91
CA ALA A 78 5.61 7.26 -0.64
C ALA A 78 7.10 7.56 -0.86
N GLU A 79 7.42 8.66 -1.54
CA GLU A 79 8.82 9.07 -1.74
C GLU A 79 9.49 9.54 -0.44
N THR A 80 8.69 9.98 0.52
CA THR A 80 9.13 10.33 1.87
C THR A 80 8.19 9.67 2.87
N GLU A 81 8.76 9.11 3.94
CA GLU A 81 7.99 8.43 4.98
C GLU A 81 6.90 9.35 5.59
N GLN A 82 5.66 8.86 5.58
CA GLN A 82 4.48 9.52 6.12
C GLN A 82 4.21 8.99 7.54
N THR A 83 4.94 9.53 8.52
CA THR A 83 4.76 9.15 9.95
C THR A 83 3.40 9.56 10.52
N THR A 84 2.73 10.53 9.87
CA THR A 84 1.31 10.85 10.05
C THR A 84 0.66 10.84 8.68
N PHE A 85 -0.50 10.18 8.57
CA PHE A 85 -1.23 10.09 7.31
C PHE A 85 -2.73 10.16 7.59
N ASN A 86 -3.39 11.10 6.96
CA ASN A 86 -4.84 11.32 7.01
C ASN A 86 -5.30 11.62 5.58
N ALA A 87 -6.08 10.72 5.01
CA ALA A 87 -6.44 10.74 3.61
C ALA A 87 -7.76 10.00 3.39
N ASP A 88 -8.43 10.34 2.29
CA ASP A 88 -9.41 9.46 1.67
C ASP A 88 -8.67 8.42 0.82
N LEU A 89 -8.76 7.14 1.19
CA LEU A 89 -8.10 6.08 0.43
C LEU A 89 -8.74 5.88 -0.95
N MET A 90 -9.98 6.36 -1.16
CA MET A 90 -10.67 6.27 -2.44
C MET A 90 -9.95 7.05 -3.54
N ASP A 91 -9.17 8.09 -3.21
CA ASP A 91 -8.38 8.85 -4.17
C ASP A 91 -7.38 7.96 -4.95
N PHE A 92 -6.81 6.95 -4.27
CA PHE A 92 -5.91 5.98 -4.91
C PHE A 92 -6.67 5.07 -5.89
N PHE A 93 -7.86 4.62 -5.53
CA PHE A 93 -8.72 3.84 -6.42
C PHE A 93 -9.16 4.66 -7.63
N HIS A 94 -9.52 5.94 -7.45
CA HIS A 94 -9.84 6.83 -8.55
C HIS A 94 -8.70 6.95 -9.55
N TYR A 95 -7.45 7.07 -9.07
CA TYR A 95 -6.29 7.04 -9.95
C TYR A 95 -6.20 5.72 -10.74
N LEU A 96 -6.32 4.57 -10.07
CA LEU A 96 -6.24 3.26 -10.72
C LEU A 96 -7.35 3.06 -11.76
N ILE A 97 -8.57 3.52 -11.47
CA ILE A 97 -9.71 3.43 -12.39
C ILE A 97 -9.44 4.25 -13.66
N GLN A 98 -8.91 5.46 -13.50
CA GLN A 98 -8.70 6.38 -14.62
C GLN A 98 -7.47 6.02 -15.46
N ASN A 99 -6.43 5.45 -14.85
CA ASN A 99 -5.10 5.35 -15.48
C ASN A 99 -4.59 3.90 -15.65
N GLU A 100 -5.05 2.96 -14.82
CA GLU A 100 -4.47 1.60 -14.76
C GLU A 100 -5.44 0.49 -15.19
N GLY A 101 -6.65 0.87 -15.64
CA GLY A 101 -7.67 -0.06 -16.09
C GLY A 101 -8.33 -0.85 -14.95
N PHE A 102 -8.24 -0.36 -13.71
CA PHE A 102 -8.95 -0.95 -12.58
C PHE A 102 -10.46 -0.76 -12.73
N SER A 103 -11.25 -1.82 -12.56
CA SER A 103 -12.71 -1.73 -12.71
C SER A 103 -13.35 -1.10 -11.46
N ALA A 104 -14.19 -0.09 -11.65
CA ALA A 104 -15.01 0.47 -10.56
C ALA A 104 -16.06 -0.51 -10.02
N SER A 105 -16.27 -1.66 -10.68
CA SER A 105 -17.20 -2.71 -10.23
C SER A 105 -16.60 -3.70 -9.25
N GLN A 106 -15.36 -3.49 -8.79
CA GLN A 106 -14.73 -4.37 -7.80
C GLN A 106 -15.35 -4.15 -6.41
N TYR A 107 -15.53 -5.23 -5.67
CA TYR A 107 -15.89 -5.21 -4.25
C TYR A 107 -14.60 -5.17 -3.42
N VAL A 108 -14.54 -4.29 -2.43
CA VAL A 108 -13.50 -4.31 -1.40
C VAL A 108 -13.84 -5.43 -0.41
N GLN A 109 -12.94 -6.40 -0.26
CA GLN A 109 -13.14 -7.57 0.61
C GLN A 109 -12.50 -7.39 1.97
N HIS A 110 -11.29 -6.83 1.99
CA HIS A 110 -10.48 -6.64 3.20
C HIS A 110 -9.74 -5.32 3.13
N ILE A 111 -9.65 -4.64 4.27
CA ILE A 111 -8.76 -3.49 4.45
C ILE A 111 -7.96 -3.72 5.73
N ALA A 112 -6.64 -3.79 5.59
CA ALA A 112 -5.69 -3.90 6.68
C ALA A 112 -4.74 -2.70 6.69
N SER A 113 -4.14 -2.43 7.86
CA SER A 113 -2.99 -1.54 7.98
C SER A 113 -2.00 -2.17 8.94
N GLY A 114 -0.74 -2.22 8.53
CA GLY A 114 0.28 -2.97 9.25
C GLY A 114 1.68 -2.69 8.72
N THR A 115 2.50 -3.73 8.79
CA THR A 115 3.90 -3.69 8.41
C THR A 115 4.37 -5.08 8.00
N GLU A 116 5.13 -5.15 6.93
CA GLU A 116 5.82 -6.38 6.50
C GLU A 116 7.31 -6.28 6.82
N PRO A 117 7.81 -6.99 7.85
CA PRO A 117 9.24 -7.02 8.17
C PRO A 117 9.99 -8.04 7.31
N PHE A 118 11.14 -7.64 6.76
CA PHE A 118 12.06 -8.49 6.01
C PHE A 118 13.33 -8.82 6.79
N ASP A 119 13.91 -7.82 7.47
CA ASP A 119 15.11 -7.98 8.31
C ASP A 119 15.13 -6.92 9.42
N GLY A 120 15.92 -7.14 10.46
CA GLY A 120 16.14 -6.20 11.55
C GLY A 120 16.30 -6.87 12.91
N THR A 121 16.78 -6.11 13.89
CA THR A 121 16.96 -6.58 15.27
C THR A 121 16.31 -5.61 16.25
N ASN A 122 15.63 -6.16 17.26
CA ASN A 122 14.88 -5.39 18.26
C ASN A 122 13.93 -4.36 17.63
N ALA A 123 13.31 -4.75 16.52
CA ALA A 123 12.39 -3.91 15.78
C ALA A 123 11.06 -3.75 16.53
N GLN A 124 10.56 -2.52 16.58
CA GLN A 124 9.23 -2.22 17.11
C GLN A 124 8.57 -1.14 16.27
N LEU A 125 7.41 -1.45 15.70
CA LEU A 125 6.48 -0.46 15.18
C LEU A 125 5.56 -0.01 16.31
N THR A 126 5.49 1.30 16.54
CA THR A 126 4.49 1.91 17.40
C THR A 126 3.48 2.68 16.56
N THR A 127 2.20 2.29 16.67
CA THR A 127 1.05 3.01 16.09
C THR A 127 0.25 3.63 17.23
N THR A 128 0.26 4.96 17.33
CA THR A 128 -0.43 5.66 18.42
C THR A 128 -1.92 5.80 18.19
N GLU A 129 -2.34 5.81 16.92
CA GLU A 129 -3.72 5.99 16.50
C GLU A 129 -3.90 5.39 15.10
N TYR A 130 -5.01 4.68 14.92
CA TYR A 130 -5.47 4.16 13.64
C TYR A 130 -6.99 4.24 13.61
N MET A 131 -7.52 4.83 12.55
CA MET A 131 -8.95 4.89 12.28
C MET A 131 -9.18 4.66 10.80
N ILE A 132 -10.22 3.90 10.49
CA ILE A 132 -10.71 3.71 9.13
C ILE A 132 -12.24 3.60 9.16
N SER A 133 -12.90 4.18 8.16
CA SER A 133 -14.34 4.09 7.96
C SER A 133 -14.65 3.89 6.49
N VAL A 134 -15.63 3.04 6.18
CA VAL A 134 -16.22 2.92 4.85
C VAL A 134 -17.60 3.57 4.94
N ASN A 135 -17.86 4.57 4.09
CA ASN A 135 -19.04 5.43 4.13
C ASN A 135 -19.90 5.30 2.87
#